data_AF-A0A349DT36-F1
#
_entry.id   AF-A0A349DT36-F1
#
_cell.length_a   1.000
_cell.length_b   1.000
_cell.length_c   1.000
_cell.angle_alpha   90.00
_cell.angle_beta   90.00
_cell.angle_gamma   90.00
#
_symmetry.space_group_name_H-M   'P 1'
#
loop_
_entity.id
_entity.type
_entity.pdbx_description
1 polymer ?
#
loop_
_entity_poly.entity_id
_entity_poly.type
_entity_poly.pdbx_seq_one_letter_code
_entity_poly.pdbx_strand_id
1 'polypeptide(L)'
;MREQMELTEEEQKWLTDEFWPTPSWLTDKDYKLHLESYEDYFMYRLRVWYIDLESDFRLTLHRKHHEHSFLKYAMHFAHRIVQILQVCREGLEDKRKSKSINHLLNISNNLSLIDSYKIWMYDQAVVARKYQDKRKYIEANHPEIAKTLAPVEVLDSQGQIRAGELRDAYVDLIDAIKWNRIQREITFGLQVERLQLLIRGGLLTIFLVILLSPLFMPGLKGIIPPLIQSFKAPTYINAWMIMTAVTIIGGLGGFFSGLMQVKSNKVGLEEYQESKLKFQLKPVVGGVTASVLFIFLSWQVLPGIEVQSFGSYLLLAFLSGFSERYFLSLLKMDSQKGEVKAEKLKQVEEEKKKSTSSVMNKTPEKVERDDEGISLESSPPRYIPPTMPTHFPAGSYQTSGSGGSKTAYNPEDEENKDEANDA
;
A
#
# COMPACT_ATOMS: atom_id res chain seq x y z
N MET A 1 27.01 -8.77 50.02
CA MET A 1 26.74 -9.79 48.99
C MET A 1 25.83 -9.16 47.96
N ARG A 2 26.28 -8.99 46.70
CA ARG A 2 25.39 -8.62 45.60
C ARG A 2 24.73 -9.92 45.15
N GLU A 3 23.42 -10.06 45.33
CA GLU A 3 22.67 -11.14 44.69
C GLU A 3 23.00 -11.13 43.20
N GLN A 4 23.48 -12.26 42.70
CA GLN A 4 23.60 -12.46 41.27
C GLN A 4 22.17 -12.49 40.73
N MET A 5 21.74 -11.42 40.06
CA MET A 5 20.50 -11.47 39.28
C MET A 5 20.73 -12.44 38.13
N GLU A 6 20.28 -13.66 38.31
CA GLU A 6 20.15 -14.64 37.24
C GLU A 6 18.73 -14.60 36.68
N LEU A 7 18.56 -15.04 35.43
CA LEU A 7 17.23 -15.21 34.86
C LEU A 7 16.44 -16.22 35.69
N THR A 8 15.19 -15.88 36.00
CA THR A 8 14.23 -16.83 36.58
C THR A 8 14.02 -18.01 35.62
N GLU A 9 13.60 -19.16 36.15
CA GLU A 9 13.33 -20.36 35.33
C GLU A 9 12.31 -20.07 34.21
N GLU A 10 11.36 -19.17 34.44
CA GLU A 10 10.39 -18.74 33.43
C GLU A 10 11.04 -17.93 32.30
N GLU A 11 11.95 -17.02 32.64
CA GLU A 11 12.65 -16.19 31.65
C GLU A 11 13.67 -17.01 30.84
N GLN A 12 14.26 -18.04 31.44
CA GLN A 12 15.12 -19.00 30.73
C GLN A 12 14.34 -19.76 29.66
N LYS A 13 13.05 -20.08 29.90
CA LYS A 13 12.20 -20.72 28.89
C LYS A 13 12.01 -19.85 27.66
N TRP A 14 12.08 -18.52 27.76
CA TRP A 14 11.97 -17.65 26.57
C TRP A 14 13.11 -17.82 25.57
N LEU A 15 14.22 -18.43 25.98
CA LEU A 15 15.35 -18.72 25.10
C LEU A 15 15.18 -20.07 24.37
N THR A 16 14.21 -20.90 24.77
CA THR A 16 13.99 -22.20 24.15
C THR A 16 13.06 -22.11 22.96
N ASP A 17 13.28 -22.99 21.97
CA ASP A 17 12.39 -23.10 20.80
C ASP A 17 11.00 -23.61 21.18
N GLU A 18 10.87 -24.32 22.31
CA GLU A 18 9.58 -24.82 22.81
C GLU A 18 8.64 -23.67 23.20
N PHE A 19 9.16 -22.58 23.74
CA PHE A 19 8.36 -21.40 24.09
C PHE A 19 7.93 -20.61 22.85
N TRP A 20 8.75 -20.64 21.79
CA TRP A 20 8.48 -19.99 20.50
C TRP A 20 8.23 -21.03 19.41
N PRO A 21 7.13 -21.82 19.49
CA PRO A 21 6.86 -22.83 18.48
C PRO A 21 6.72 -22.17 17.11
N THR A 22 7.04 -22.87 16.02
CA THR A 22 6.86 -22.31 14.67
C THR A 22 5.42 -21.85 14.47
N PRO A 23 5.18 -20.60 14.04
CA PRO A 23 3.83 -20.10 13.80
C PRO A 23 3.04 -20.99 12.84
N SER A 24 1.76 -21.23 13.16
CA SER A 24 0.91 -22.14 12.39
C SER A 24 0.82 -21.76 10.91
N TRP A 25 0.84 -20.46 10.60
CA TRP A 25 0.80 -19.93 9.23
C TRP A 25 2.06 -20.23 8.39
N LEU A 26 3.19 -20.62 9.01
CA LEU A 26 4.38 -21.07 8.28
C LEU A 26 4.34 -22.56 7.99
N THR A 27 3.63 -23.33 8.82
CA THR A 27 3.54 -24.79 8.71
C THR A 27 2.34 -25.27 7.90
N ASP A 28 1.31 -24.42 7.75
CA ASP A 28 0.07 -24.75 7.06
C ASP A 28 0.32 -24.89 5.55
N LYS A 29 0.29 -26.12 5.03
CA LYS A 29 0.53 -26.44 3.61
C LYS A 29 -0.53 -25.82 2.69
N ASP A 30 -1.70 -25.51 3.23
CA ASP A 30 -2.78 -24.85 2.51
C ASP A 30 -2.63 -23.32 2.50
N TYR A 31 -1.58 -22.77 3.12
CA TYR A 31 -1.24 -21.35 3.02
C TYR A 31 -0.64 -21.01 1.65
N LYS A 32 -1.47 -21.13 0.62
CA LYS A 32 -1.22 -20.42 -0.63
C LYS A 32 -1.35 -18.93 -0.34
N LEU A 33 -0.35 -18.13 -0.71
CA LEU A 33 -0.41 -16.67 -0.63
C LEU A 33 -1.53 -16.15 -1.56
N HIS A 34 -2.77 -16.23 -1.10
CA HIS A 34 -3.92 -15.62 -1.74
C HIS A 34 -3.96 -14.16 -1.32
N LEU A 35 -3.16 -13.32 -1.99
CA LEU A 35 -3.17 -11.86 -1.85
C LEU A 35 -4.37 -11.27 -2.60
N GLU A 36 -5.57 -11.78 -2.31
CA GLU A 36 -6.79 -11.43 -3.03
C GLU A 36 -7.43 -10.14 -2.48
N SER A 37 -7.29 -9.89 -1.18
CA SER A 37 -7.78 -8.70 -0.49
C SER A 37 -6.66 -7.83 0.10
N TYR A 38 -7.00 -6.59 0.48
CA TYR A 38 -6.08 -5.70 1.18
C TYR A 38 -5.75 -6.25 2.58
N GLU A 39 -6.74 -6.84 3.23
CA GLU A 39 -6.64 -7.45 4.56
C GLU A 39 -5.66 -8.62 4.54
N ASP A 40 -5.70 -9.47 3.51
CA ASP A 40 -4.76 -10.58 3.35
C ASP A 40 -3.32 -10.07 3.17
N TYR A 41 -3.15 -8.99 2.41
CA TYR A 41 -1.85 -8.34 2.24
C TYR A 41 -1.34 -7.72 3.55
N PHE A 42 -2.20 -6.98 4.25
CA PHE A 42 -1.83 -6.32 5.49
C PHE A 42 -1.49 -7.36 6.56
N MET A 43 -2.30 -8.42 6.67
CA MET A 43 -2.01 -9.57 7.52
C MET A 43 -0.65 -10.20 7.21
N TYR A 44 -0.35 -10.45 5.94
CA TYR A 44 0.96 -10.99 5.54
C TYR A 44 2.12 -10.08 5.96
N ARG A 45 1.99 -8.76 5.76
CA ARG A 45 3.01 -7.78 6.17
C ARG A 45 3.21 -7.78 7.68
N LEU A 46 2.14 -7.88 8.46
CA LEU A 46 2.21 -7.96 9.92
C LEU A 46 2.86 -9.26 10.39
N ARG A 47 2.61 -10.39 9.72
CA ARG A 47 3.26 -11.68 10.02
C ARG A 47 4.77 -11.65 9.78
N VAL A 48 5.20 -11.08 8.66
CA VAL A 48 6.63 -10.89 8.39
C VAL A 48 7.27 -10.01 9.45
N TRP A 49 6.63 -8.88 9.77
CA TRP A 49 7.13 -7.96 10.79
C TRP A 49 7.18 -8.60 12.18
N TYR A 50 6.18 -9.40 12.54
CA TYR A 50 6.17 -10.17 13.77
C TYR A 50 7.38 -11.11 13.84
N ILE A 51 7.66 -11.87 12.79
CA ILE A 51 8.81 -12.80 12.74
C ILE A 51 10.13 -12.04 12.91
N ASP A 52 10.28 -10.89 12.23
CA ASP A 52 11.48 -10.06 12.34
C ASP A 52 11.67 -9.54 13.78
N LEU A 53 10.59 -9.08 14.42
CA LEU A 53 10.63 -8.58 15.80
C LEU A 53 10.89 -9.68 16.81
N GLU A 54 10.24 -10.83 16.67
CA GLU A 54 10.46 -12.00 17.53
C GLU A 54 11.91 -12.46 17.43
N SER A 55 12.43 -12.62 16.21
CA SER A 55 13.82 -13.05 15.96
C SER A 55 14.83 -12.05 16.54
N ASP A 56 14.65 -10.75 16.30
CA ASP A 56 15.53 -9.70 16.84
C ASP A 56 15.48 -9.63 18.37
N PHE A 57 14.29 -9.81 18.97
CA PHE A 57 14.13 -9.91 20.42
C PHE A 57 14.92 -11.10 20.99
N ARG A 58 14.70 -12.30 20.44
CA ARG A 58 15.37 -13.53 20.88
C ARG A 58 16.89 -13.42 20.77
N LEU A 59 17.39 -12.88 19.66
CA LEU A 59 18.83 -12.65 19.45
C LEU A 59 19.40 -11.64 20.44
N THR A 60 18.67 -10.55 20.71
CA THR A 60 19.10 -9.51 21.66
C THR A 60 19.16 -10.05 23.08
N LEU A 61 18.13 -10.77 23.52
CA LEU A 61 18.07 -11.38 24.85
C LEU A 61 19.16 -12.45 25.01
N HIS A 62 19.29 -13.35 24.03
CA HIS A 62 20.29 -14.41 24.06
C HIS A 62 21.73 -13.87 24.14
N ARG A 63 22.05 -12.77 23.46
CA ARG A 63 23.40 -12.19 23.52
C ARG A 63 23.71 -11.51 24.85
N LYS A 64 22.71 -10.96 25.53
CA LYS A 64 22.92 -10.01 26.64
C LYS A 64 22.47 -10.52 28.00
N HIS A 65 21.81 -11.67 28.08
CA HIS A 65 21.32 -12.20 29.35
C HIS A 65 22.42 -12.48 30.40
N HIS A 66 23.69 -12.56 30.00
CA HIS A 66 24.82 -12.68 30.93
C HIS A 66 25.27 -11.34 31.55
N GLU A 67 24.83 -10.20 31.00
CA GLU A 67 25.22 -8.87 31.47
C GLU A 67 24.29 -8.41 32.62
N HIS A 68 24.84 -8.33 33.83
CA HIS A 68 24.06 -7.93 35.01
C HIS A 68 23.47 -6.50 34.89
N SER A 69 24.18 -5.58 34.24
CA SER A 69 23.70 -4.21 34.01
C SER A 69 22.49 -4.19 33.07
N PHE A 70 22.45 -5.10 32.10
CA PHE A 70 21.33 -5.27 31.18
C PHE A 70 20.12 -5.85 31.91
N LEU A 71 20.30 -6.94 32.66
CA LEU A 71 19.18 -7.62 33.35
C LEU A 71 18.40 -6.67 34.29
N LYS A 72 19.10 -5.82 35.03
CA LYS A 72 18.47 -4.91 35.99
C LYS A 72 17.45 -3.94 35.36
N TYR A 73 17.69 -3.48 34.13
CA TYR A 73 16.86 -2.44 33.50
C TYR A 73 16.04 -2.96 32.30
N ALA A 74 16.58 -3.91 31.54
CA ALA A 74 15.95 -4.39 30.31
C ALA A 74 14.87 -5.45 30.58
N MET A 75 14.90 -6.16 31.71
CA MET A 75 13.97 -7.27 31.96
C MET A 75 12.51 -6.82 32.07
N HIS A 76 12.25 -5.64 32.65
CA HIS A 76 10.88 -5.12 32.67
C HIS A 76 10.31 -4.93 31.26
N PHE A 77 11.12 -4.41 30.34
CA PHE A 77 10.73 -4.26 28.94
C PHE A 77 10.65 -5.62 28.22
N ALA A 78 11.53 -6.56 28.55
CA ALA A 78 11.50 -7.92 27.99
C ALA A 78 10.20 -8.65 28.33
N HIS A 79 9.76 -8.62 29.60
CA HIS A 79 8.45 -9.13 30.02
C HIS A 79 7.32 -8.53 29.20
N ARG A 80 7.33 -7.20 29.03
CA ARG A 80 6.28 -6.51 28.27
C ARG A 80 6.28 -6.89 26.79
N ILE A 81 7.46 -7.02 26.18
CA ILE A 81 7.62 -7.44 24.79
C ILE A 81 7.08 -8.86 24.60
N VAL A 82 7.43 -9.80 25.49
CA VAL A 82 6.94 -11.19 25.42
C VAL A 82 5.42 -11.25 25.47
N GLN A 83 4.80 -10.55 26.43
CA GLN A 83 3.34 -10.48 26.54
C GLN A 83 2.68 -9.96 25.26
N ILE A 84 3.22 -8.87 24.70
CA ILE A 84 2.65 -8.27 23.49
C ILE A 84 2.89 -9.18 22.27
N LEU A 85 4.04 -9.84 22.16
CA LEU A 85 4.32 -10.81 21.10
C LEU A 85 3.35 -11.98 21.13
N GLN A 86 3.06 -12.54 22.31
CA GLN A 86 2.07 -13.61 22.46
C GLN A 86 0.68 -13.16 21.99
N VAL A 87 0.22 -11.99 22.43
CA VAL A 87 -1.08 -11.41 22.00
C VAL A 87 -1.11 -11.16 20.49
N CYS A 88 -0.04 -10.62 19.92
CA CYS A 88 0.09 -10.43 18.48
C CYS A 88 0.02 -11.76 17.73
N ARG A 89 0.72 -12.78 18.21
CA ARG A 89 0.73 -14.11 17.60
C ARG A 89 -0.67 -14.71 17.59
N GLU A 90 -1.33 -14.77 18.75
CA GLU A 90 -2.71 -15.27 18.84
C GLU A 90 -3.64 -14.52 17.89
N GLY A 91 -3.50 -13.20 17.82
CA GLY A 91 -4.27 -12.36 16.89
C GLY A 91 -3.98 -12.64 15.42
N LEU A 92 -2.72 -12.94 15.05
CA LEU A 92 -2.30 -13.27 13.69
C LEU A 92 -2.66 -14.71 13.29
N GLU A 93 -2.77 -15.64 14.24
CA GLU A 93 -3.20 -17.03 14.02
C GLU A 93 -4.72 -17.18 13.98
N ASP A 94 -5.50 -16.26 14.58
CA ASP A 94 -6.96 -16.35 14.64
C ASP A 94 -7.62 -16.24 13.24
N LYS A 95 -7.98 -17.40 12.68
CA LYS A 95 -8.67 -17.52 11.38
C LYS A 95 -10.05 -16.84 11.37
N ARG A 96 -10.70 -16.59 12.53
CA ARG A 96 -12.03 -15.99 12.62
C ARG A 96 -12.00 -14.47 12.54
N LYS A 97 -10.96 -13.83 13.08
CA LYS A 97 -10.81 -12.36 13.15
C LYS A 97 -9.82 -11.80 12.13
N SER A 98 -9.16 -12.67 11.37
CA SER A 98 -8.11 -12.32 10.40
C SER A 98 -8.52 -11.29 9.33
N LYS A 99 -9.81 -11.08 9.10
CA LYS A 99 -10.33 -10.14 8.09
C LYS A 99 -10.82 -8.80 8.63
N SER A 100 -10.75 -8.55 9.95
CA SER A 100 -11.17 -7.26 10.50
C SER A 100 -10.03 -6.25 10.47
N ILE A 101 -10.19 -5.16 9.73
CA ILE A 101 -9.20 -4.06 9.66
C ILE A 101 -8.86 -3.54 11.06
N ASN A 102 -9.85 -3.36 11.94
CA ASN A 102 -9.63 -2.88 13.31
C ASN A 102 -8.73 -3.84 14.13
N HIS A 103 -8.90 -5.14 13.94
CA HIS A 103 -8.06 -6.16 14.58
C HIS A 103 -6.62 -6.08 14.06
N LEU A 104 -6.43 -5.93 12.74
CA LEU A 104 -5.11 -5.78 12.13
C LEU A 104 -4.41 -4.47 12.56
N LEU A 105 -5.15 -3.38 12.71
CA LEU A 105 -4.62 -2.11 13.22
C LEU A 105 -4.18 -2.22 14.67
N ASN A 106 -4.94 -2.94 15.52
CA ASN A 106 -4.54 -3.21 16.90
C ASN A 106 -3.24 -4.03 16.95
N ILE A 107 -3.12 -5.07 16.12
CA ILE A 107 -1.87 -5.86 16.01
C ILE A 107 -0.71 -4.97 15.53
N SER A 108 -0.93 -4.15 14.49
CA SER A 108 0.07 -3.20 13.99
C SER A 108 0.56 -2.24 15.09
N ASN A 109 -0.36 -1.73 15.90
CA ASN A 109 -0.01 -0.86 17.02
C ASN A 109 0.82 -1.60 18.08
N ASN A 110 0.43 -2.82 18.42
CA ASN A 110 1.14 -3.68 19.37
C ASN A 110 2.56 -4.03 18.87
N LEU A 111 2.72 -4.40 17.59
CA LEU A 111 4.04 -4.65 16.99
C LEU A 111 4.93 -3.41 17.01
N SER A 112 4.34 -2.23 16.80
CA SER A 112 5.09 -0.98 16.94
C SER A 112 5.51 -0.72 18.39
N LEU A 113 4.65 -0.98 19.38
CA LEU A 113 5.01 -0.83 20.79
C LEU A 113 6.20 -1.74 21.14
N ILE A 114 6.23 -2.95 20.58
CA ILE A 114 7.40 -3.84 20.72
C ILE A 114 8.67 -3.20 20.15
N ASP A 115 8.61 -2.60 18.96
CA ASP A 115 9.77 -1.95 18.34
C ASP A 115 10.26 -0.76 19.19
N SER A 116 9.35 0.02 19.78
CA SER A 116 9.68 1.10 20.72
C SER A 116 10.27 0.57 22.03
N TYR A 117 9.71 -0.49 22.62
CA TYR A 117 10.26 -1.10 23.85
C TYR A 117 11.63 -1.72 23.64
N LYS A 118 11.90 -2.26 22.46
CA LYS A 118 13.19 -2.87 22.12
C LYS A 118 14.34 -1.86 22.16
N ILE A 119 14.09 -0.56 21.91
CA ILE A 119 15.10 0.50 22.05
C ILE A 119 15.69 0.49 23.47
N TRP A 120 14.88 0.20 24.48
CA TRP A 120 15.29 0.16 25.89
C TRP A 120 16.11 -1.09 26.24
N MET A 121 16.08 -2.13 25.39
CA MET A 121 16.95 -3.30 25.50
C MET A 121 18.33 -3.06 24.86
N TYR A 122 18.49 -2.03 24.02
CA TYR A 122 19.75 -1.77 23.38
C TYR A 122 20.71 -0.98 24.28
N ASP A 123 22.00 -1.27 24.09
CA ASP A 123 23.05 -0.46 24.70
C ASP A 123 23.08 0.93 24.05
N GLN A 124 23.51 1.94 24.79
CA GLN A 124 23.51 3.34 24.41
C GLN A 124 24.29 3.57 23.10
N ALA A 125 25.44 2.90 22.94
CA ALA A 125 26.23 2.98 21.71
C ALA A 125 25.48 2.43 20.49
N VAL A 126 24.71 1.35 20.68
CA VAL A 126 23.88 0.75 19.62
C VAL A 126 22.72 1.66 19.26
N VAL A 127 22.07 2.26 20.26
CA VAL A 127 20.98 3.24 20.05
C VAL A 127 21.51 4.44 19.26
N ALA A 128 22.67 5.00 19.63
CA ALA A 128 23.29 6.11 18.94
C ALA A 128 23.53 5.83 17.45
N ARG A 129 24.11 4.67 17.15
CA ARG A 129 24.34 4.25 15.77
C ARG A 129 23.02 4.06 15.01
N LYS A 130 22.06 3.33 15.59
CA LYS A 130 20.76 3.08 14.96
C LYS A 130 19.97 4.37 14.73
N TYR A 131 20.01 5.31 15.67
CA TYR A 131 19.42 6.64 15.53
C TYR A 131 20.01 7.40 14.34
N GLN A 132 21.34 7.49 14.25
CA GLN A 132 22.01 8.17 13.13
C GLN A 132 21.69 7.52 11.78
N ASP A 133 21.75 6.19 11.70
CA ASP A 133 21.44 5.46 10.47
C ASP A 133 19.99 5.66 10.06
N LYS A 134 19.05 5.58 11.01
CA LYS A 134 17.62 5.80 10.75
C LYS A 134 17.34 7.23 10.33
N ARG A 135 17.99 8.19 10.95
CA ARG A 135 17.85 9.60 10.63
C ARG A 135 18.33 9.92 9.22
N LYS A 136 19.53 9.45 8.84
CA LYS A 136 20.03 9.57 7.46
C LYS A 136 19.06 8.98 6.45
N TYR A 137 18.47 7.84 6.78
CA TYR A 137 17.42 7.22 5.96
C TYR A 137 16.18 8.11 5.82
N ILE A 138 15.70 8.73 6.91
CA ILE A 138 14.55 9.66 6.86
C ILE A 138 14.89 10.91 6.07
N GLU A 139 16.06 11.50 6.26
CA GLU A 139 16.50 12.69 5.52
C GLU A 139 16.56 12.42 4.00
N ALA A 140 17.00 11.22 3.61
CA ALA A 140 17.06 10.81 2.21
C ALA A 140 15.68 10.48 1.59
N ASN A 141 14.80 9.78 2.33
CA ASN A 141 13.56 9.23 1.76
C ASN A 141 12.29 10.03 2.13
N HIS A 142 12.34 10.79 3.21
CA HIS A 142 11.20 11.50 3.81
C HIS A 142 11.62 12.89 4.34
N PRO A 143 12.11 13.80 3.47
CA PRO A 143 12.66 15.09 3.89
C PRO A 143 11.65 15.96 4.64
N GLU A 144 10.35 15.83 4.35
CA GLU A 144 9.31 16.58 5.06
C GLU A 144 9.16 16.16 6.52
N ILE A 145 9.34 14.87 6.84
CA ILE A 145 9.33 14.38 8.23
C ILE A 145 10.62 14.80 8.95
N ALA A 146 11.75 14.77 8.24
CA ALA A 146 13.03 15.19 8.81
C ALA A 146 13.01 16.66 9.27
N LYS A 147 12.31 17.55 8.54
CA LYS A 147 12.18 18.96 8.92
C LYS A 147 11.40 19.18 10.21
N THR A 148 10.44 18.31 10.53
CA THR A 148 9.61 18.44 11.72
C THR A 148 10.28 17.93 12.99
N LEU A 149 11.31 17.10 12.85
CA LEU A 149 11.99 16.46 13.98
C LEU A 149 13.32 17.19 14.24
N ALA A 150 13.43 17.78 15.43
CA ALA A 150 14.64 18.49 15.82
C ALA A 150 15.83 17.53 15.91
N PRO A 151 17.03 17.93 15.45
CA PRO A 151 18.22 17.17 15.70
C PRO A 151 18.50 17.02 17.19
N VAL A 152 18.75 15.79 17.65
CA VAL A 152 19.39 15.58 18.94
C VAL A 152 20.86 15.27 18.71
N GLU A 153 21.72 16.03 19.39
CA GLU A 153 23.16 15.76 19.42
C GLU A 153 23.41 14.48 20.23
N VAL A 154 24.17 13.56 19.65
CA VAL A 154 24.43 12.24 20.27
C VAL A 154 25.30 12.36 21.52
N LEU A 155 26.14 13.40 21.57
CA LEU A 155 27.05 13.68 22.66
C LEU A 155 26.62 14.98 23.35
N ASP A 156 26.71 15.02 24.67
CA ASP A 156 26.58 16.26 25.43
C ASP A 156 27.85 17.13 25.32
N SER A 157 27.79 18.31 25.95
CA SER A 157 28.92 19.24 26.03
C SER A 157 30.13 18.67 26.80
N GLN A 158 29.98 17.52 27.46
CA GLN A 158 31.01 16.80 28.20
C GLN A 158 31.51 15.55 27.44
N GLY A 159 30.99 15.28 26.24
CA GLY A 159 31.35 14.12 25.43
C GLY A 159 30.70 12.79 25.88
N GLN A 160 29.70 12.82 26.77
CA GLN A 160 28.93 11.63 27.15
C GLN A 160 27.66 11.48 26.30
N ILE A 161 27.21 10.24 26.14
CA ILE A 161 26.00 9.95 25.38
C ILE A 161 24.78 10.34 26.21
N ARG A 162 23.91 11.20 25.66
CA ARG A 162 22.63 11.57 26.29
C ARG A 162 21.60 10.46 26.15
N ALA A 163 21.78 9.39 26.93
CA ALA A 163 21.10 8.13 26.72
C ALA A 163 19.56 8.20 26.79
N GLY A 164 19.00 9.02 27.68
CA GLY A 164 17.54 9.21 27.79
C GLY A 164 16.99 9.96 26.58
N GLU A 165 17.46 11.20 26.37
CA GLU A 165 17.04 12.07 25.26
C GLU A 165 17.21 11.40 23.89
N LEU A 166 18.29 10.65 23.69
CA LEU A 166 18.56 9.94 22.45
C LEU A 166 17.59 8.79 22.20
N ARG A 167 17.19 8.06 23.25
CA ARG A 167 16.20 6.98 23.15
C ARG A 167 14.83 7.55 22.84
N ASP A 168 14.44 8.61 23.52
CA ASP A 168 13.16 9.31 23.29
C ASP A 168 13.11 9.86 21.86
N ALA A 169 14.17 10.55 21.42
CA ALA A 169 14.26 11.04 20.05
C ALA A 169 14.26 9.90 19.00
N TYR A 170 14.78 8.72 19.35
CA TYR A 170 14.71 7.57 18.48
C TYR A 170 13.29 6.99 18.40
N VAL A 171 12.57 6.94 19.52
CA VAL A 171 11.15 6.56 19.55
C VAL A 171 10.33 7.54 18.69
N ASP A 172 10.54 8.84 18.85
CA ASP A 172 9.84 9.87 18.06
C ASP A 172 10.10 9.71 16.55
N LEU A 173 11.33 9.39 16.14
CA LEU A 173 11.64 9.10 14.73
C LEU A 173 10.89 7.86 14.21
N ILE A 174 10.80 6.80 15.02
CA ILE A 174 10.07 5.59 14.65
C ILE A 174 8.57 5.90 14.53
N ASP A 175 8.02 6.62 15.51
CA ASP A 175 6.60 6.98 15.56
C ASP A 175 6.20 7.91 14.41
N ALA A 176 7.06 8.85 14.03
CA ALA A 176 6.81 9.73 12.88
C ALA A 176 6.77 8.96 11.54
N ILE A 177 7.71 8.03 11.32
CA ILE A 177 7.66 7.15 10.13
C ILE A 177 6.40 6.29 10.16
N LYS A 178 6.09 5.71 11.33
CA LYS A 178 4.93 4.84 11.54
C LYS A 178 3.65 5.59 11.23
N TRP A 179 3.47 6.79 11.77
CA TRP A 179 2.26 7.58 11.53
C TRP A 179 2.06 7.83 10.04
N ASN A 180 3.12 8.19 9.32
CA ASN A 180 3.05 8.36 7.87
C ASN A 180 2.73 7.04 7.14
N ARG A 181 3.27 5.91 7.61
CA ARG A 181 2.95 4.59 7.05
C ARG A 181 1.48 4.22 7.28
N ILE A 182 0.98 4.35 8.51
CA ILE A 182 -0.42 4.06 8.87
C ILE A 182 -1.36 4.98 8.10
N GLN A 183 -1.06 6.28 8.01
CA GLN A 183 -1.87 7.23 7.24
C GLN A 183 -1.92 6.84 5.75
N ARG A 184 -0.79 6.40 5.17
CA ARG A 184 -0.77 5.86 3.80
C ARG A 184 -1.58 4.59 3.68
N GLU A 185 -1.42 3.64 4.59
CA GLU A 185 -2.17 2.37 4.60
C GLU A 185 -3.68 2.60 4.74
N ILE A 186 -4.12 3.51 5.63
CA ILE A 186 -5.54 3.89 5.79
C ILE A 186 -6.06 4.61 4.54
N THR A 187 -5.33 5.60 4.03
CA THR A 187 -5.74 6.37 2.85
C THR A 187 -5.86 5.44 1.63
N PHE A 188 -4.91 4.51 1.50
CA PHE A 188 -4.92 3.50 0.46
C PHE A 188 -6.10 2.54 0.61
N GLY A 189 -6.33 2.00 1.81
CA GLY A 189 -7.49 1.14 2.10
C GLY A 189 -8.81 1.82 1.75
N LEU A 190 -8.97 3.09 2.13
CA LEU A 190 -10.14 3.89 1.81
C LEU A 190 -10.29 4.13 0.29
N GLN A 191 -9.18 4.35 -0.43
CA GLN A 191 -9.20 4.48 -1.89
C GLN A 191 -9.61 3.16 -2.56
N VAL A 192 -9.11 2.02 -2.08
CA VAL A 192 -9.47 0.69 -2.56
C VAL A 192 -10.96 0.43 -2.32
N GLU A 193 -11.48 0.71 -1.13
CA GLU A 193 -12.90 0.56 -0.81
C GLU A 193 -13.78 1.45 -1.69
N ARG A 194 -13.42 2.73 -1.85
CA ARG A 194 -14.13 3.67 -2.75
C ARG A 194 -14.13 3.15 -4.19
N LEU A 195 -13.02 2.58 -4.64
CA LEU A 195 -12.87 2.03 -5.99
C LEU A 195 -13.71 0.76 -6.18
N GLN A 196 -13.77 -0.12 -5.17
CA GLN A 196 -14.67 -1.28 -5.18
C GLN A 196 -16.15 -0.85 -5.16
N LEU A 197 -16.50 0.13 -4.33
CA LEU A 197 -17.85 0.69 -4.28
C LEU A 197 -18.23 1.30 -5.64
N LEU A 198 -17.31 2.00 -6.30
CA LEU A 198 -17.50 2.55 -7.63
C LEU A 198 -17.69 1.45 -8.69
N ILE A 199 -16.95 0.35 -8.62
CA ILE A 199 -17.13 -0.82 -9.50
C ILE A 199 -18.53 -1.42 -9.28
N ARG A 200 -18.91 -1.69 -8.03
CA ARG A 200 -20.24 -2.26 -7.68
C ARG A 200 -21.37 -1.33 -8.09
N GLY A 201 -21.25 -0.03 -7.81
CA GLY A 201 -22.21 0.99 -8.20
C GLY A 201 -22.32 1.16 -9.71
N GLY A 202 -21.20 1.09 -10.43
CA GLY A 202 -21.17 1.12 -11.90
C GLY A 202 -21.86 -0.09 -12.51
N LEU A 203 -21.62 -1.30 -11.99
CA LEU A 203 -22.32 -2.52 -12.41
C LEU A 203 -23.83 -2.44 -12.14
N LEU A 204 -24.23 -1.93 -10.97
CA LEU A 204 -25.63 -1.72 -10.64
C LEU A 204 -26.29 -0.68 -11.57
N THR A 205 -25.57 0.38 -11.92
CA THR A 205 -26.03 1.38 -12.89
C THR A 205 -26.21 0.78 -14.28
N ILE A 206 -25.26 -0.03 -14.76
CA ILE A 206 -25.37 -0.76 -16.02
C ILE A 206 -26.60 -1.67 -16.01
N PHE A 207 -26.77 -2.45 -14.94
CA PHE A 207 -27.91 -3.35 -14.80
C PHE A 207 -29.25 -2.59 -14.85
N LEU A 208 -29.34 -1.47 -14.13
CA LEU A 208 -30.53 -0.63 -14.09
C LEU A 208 -30.83 0.01 -15.45
N VAL A 209 -29.79 0.47 -16.17
CA VAL A 209 -29.91 1.01 -17.52
C VAL A 209 -30.39 -0.05 -18.52
N ILE A 210 -29.85 -1.27 -18.45
CA ILE A 210 -30.30 -2.39 -19.29
C ILE A 210 -31.76 -2.71 -18.98
N LEU A 211 -32.14 -2.80 -17.70
CA LEU A 211 -33.51 -3.11 -17.29
C LEU A 211 -34.51 -2.08 -17.82
N LEU A 212 -34.18 -0.79 -17.71
CA LEU A 212 -35.01 0.33 -18.15
C LEU A 212 -34.91 0.63 -19.66
N SER A 213 -34.03 -0.05 -20.38
CA SER A 213 -33.75 0.24 -21.80
C SER A 213 -34.99 0.25 -22.72
N PRO A 214 -36.03 -0.60 -22.53
CA PRO A 214 -37.22 -0.56 -23.38
C PRO A 214 -38.00 0.75 -23.29
N LEU A 215 -37.93 1.46 -22.15
CA LEU A 215 -38.59 2.76 -21.98
C LEU A 215 -37.92 3.85 -22.80
N PHE A 216 -36.61 3.74 -23.02
CA PHE A 216 -35.82 4.74 -23.74
C PHE A 216 -35.78 4.50 -25.26
N MET A 217 -36.27 3.34 -25.72
CA MET A 217 -36.12 2.86 -27.11
C MET A 217 -37.45 2.59 -27.85
N PRO A 218 -38.52 3.42 -27.75
CA PRO A 218 -39.80 3.12 -28.40
C PRO A 218 -39.78 3.19 -29.95
N GLY A 219 -38.70 3.68 -30.57
CA GLY A 219 -38.66 4.06 -31.99
C GLY A 219 -37.64 3.37 -32.91
N LEU A 220 -36.91 2.32 -32.47
CA LEU A 220 -35.78 1.73 -33.22
C LEU A 220 -36.14 0.88 -34.47
N LYS A 221 -37.21 1.21 -35.21
CA LYS A 221 -37.68 0.37 -36.35
C LYS A 221 -36.69 0.26 -37.53
N GLY A 222 -35.62 1.06 -37.58
CA GLY A 222 -34.61 1.03 -38.67
C GLY A 222 -33.19 0.63 -38.27
N ILE A 223 -32.90 0.42 -36.98
CA ILE A 223 -31.52 0.30 -36.46
C ILE A 223 -31.22 -1.12 -35.95
N ILE A 224 -32.18 -2.04 -36.08
CA ILE A 224 -32.05 -3.41 -35.60
C ILE A 224 -31.13 -4.19 -36.55
N PRO A 225 -30.05 -4.83 -36.03
CA PRO A 225 -29.19 -5.69 -36.83
C PRO A 225 -30.00 -6.79 -37.54
N PRO A 226 -29.64 -7.18 -38.77
CA PRO A 226 -30.34 -8.26 -39.48
C PRO A 226 -30.33 -9.59 -38.72
N LEU A 227 -29.30 -9.81 -37.89
CA LEU A 227 -29.19 -10.98 -37.01
C LEU A 227 -30.22 -11.00 -35.85
N ILE A 228 -30.68 -9.83 -35.41
CA ILE A 228 -31.69 -9.68 -34.36
C ILE A 228 -33.09 -9.64 -34.98
N GLN A 229 -33.24 -9.11 -36.20
CA GLN A 229 -34.50 -9.15 -36.94
C GLN A 229 -34.95 -10.57 -37.32
N SER A 230 -34.01 -11.50 -37.52
CA SER A 230 -34.34 -12.90 -37.81
C SER A 230 -34.97 -13.63 -36.61
N PHE A 231 -34.64 -13.20 -35.39
CA PHE A 231 -35.35 -13.60 -34.19
C PHE A 231 -36.63 -12.75 -34.08
N LYS A 232 -37.80 -13.37 -34.30
CA LYS A 232 -39.13 -12.75 -34.10
C LYS A 232 -39.44 -12.51 -32.61
N ALA A 233 -38.51 -11.90 -31.88
CA ALA A 233 -38.65 -11.62 -30.47
C ALA A 233 -39.49 -10.35 -30.24
N PRO A 234 -40.21 -10.26 -29.11
CA PRO A 234 -40.88 -9.04 -28.69
C PRO A 234 -39.94 -7.84 -28.63
N THR A 235 -40.47 -6.64 -28.92
CA THR A 235 -39.68 -5.40 -29.05
C THR A 235 -38.83 -5.07 -27.81
N TYR A 236 -39.31 -5.40 -26.61
CA TYR A 236 -38.56 -5.20 -25.37
C TYR A 236 -37.32 -6.10 -25.25
N ILE A 237 -37.37 -7.33 -25.78
CA ILE A 237 -36.22 -8.24 -25.80
C ILE A 237 -35.13 -7.68 -26.73
N ASN A 238 -35.52 -7.10 -27.87
CA ASN A 238 -34.59 -6.48 -28.80
C ASN A 238 -33.88 -5.26 -28.16
N ALA A 239 -34.60 -4.43 -27.40
CA ALA A 239 -34.01 -3.30 -26.67
C ALA A 239 -33.00 -3.76 -25.61
N TRP A 240 -33.29 -4.83 -24.87
CA TRP A 240 -32.33 -5.42 -23.92
C TRP A 240 -31.09 -5.97 -24.61
N MET A 241 -31.24 -6.69 -25.72
CA MET A 241 -30.11 -7.23 -26.47
C MET A 241 -29.22 -6.13 -27.07
N ILE A 242 -29.82 -5.10 -27.66
CA ILE A 242 -29.07 -3.96 -28.21
C ILE A 242 -28.30 -3.23 -27.10
N MET A 243 -28.95 -2.94 -25.99
CA MET A 243 -28.31 -2.26 -24.86
C MET A 243 -27.16 -3.10 -24.28
N THR A 244 -27.38 -4.42 -24.17
CA THR A 244 -26.33 -5.35 -23.71
C THR A 244 -25.15 -5.38 -24.67
N ALA A 245 -25.38 -5.45 -25.97
CA ALA A 245 -24.32 -5.46 -26.99
C ALA A 245 -23.49 -4.16 -26.97
N VAL A 246 -24.16 -3.01 -26.91
CA VAL A 246 -23.52 -1.68 -26.82
C VAL A 246 -22.68 -1.58 -25.54
N THR A 247 -23.22 -2.02 -24.41
CA THR A 247 -22.51 -1.99 -23.12
C THR A 247 -21.27 -2.89 -23.15
N ILE A 248 -21.38 -4.11 -23.69
CA ILE A 248 -20.26 -5.04 -23.83
C ILE A 248 -19.17 -4.43 -24.71
N ILE A 249 -19.54 -3.83 -25.84
CA ILE A 249 -18.57 -3.24 -26.78
C ILE A 249 -17.89 -2.00 -26.17
N GLY A 250 -18.63 -1.15 -25.45
CA GLY A 250 -18.05 -0.06 -24.67
C GLY A 250 -17.12 -0.56 -23.57
N GLY A 251 -17.50 -1.63 -22.88
CA GLY A 251 -16.68 -2.30 -21.87
C GLY A 251 -15.39 -2.89 -22.46
N LEU A 252 -15.45 -3.48 -23.66
CA LEU A 252 -14.27 -3.94 -24.39
C LEU A 252 -13.33 -2.78 -24.75
N GLY A 253 -13.88 -1.64 -25.20
CA GLY A 253 -13.10 -0.41 -25.42
C GLY A 253 -12.35 0.03 -24.16
N GLY A 254 -13.04 0.03 -23.01
CA GLY A 254 -12.45 0.31 -21.70
C GLY A 254 -11.39 -0.72 -21.28
N PHE A 255 -11.63 -2.01 -21.54
CA PHE A 255 -10.69 -3.09 -21.26
C PHE A 255 -9.40 -2.97 -22.07
N PHE A 256 -9.48 -2.73 -23.38
CA PHE A 256 -8.31 -2.52 -24.22
C PHE A 256 -7.53 -1.26 -23.82
N SER A 257 -8.23 -0.18 -23.47
CA SER A 257 -7.62 1.01 -22.89
C SER A 257 -6.95 0.72 -21.53
N GLY A 258 -7.48 -0.25 -20.78
CA GLY A 258 -6.88 -0.82 -19.57
C GLY A 258 -5.57 -1.52 -19.85
N LEU A 259 -5.60 -2.54 -20.71
CA LEU A 259 -4.47 -3.43 -20.99
C LEU A 259 -3.26 -2.66 -21.50
N MET A 260 -3.49 -1.69 -22.37
CA MET A 260 -2.41 -0.93 -22.97
C MET A 260 -1.74 0.06 -22.01
N GLN A 261 -2.40 0.43 -20.90
CA GLN A 261 -1.81 1.29 -19.87
C GLN A 261 -0.95 0.51 -18.85
N VAL A 262 -1.01 -0.82 -18.81
CA VAL A 262 -0.23 -1.65 -17.87
C VAL A 262 1.26 -1.76 -18.29
N LYS A 263 1.71 -1.02 -19.29
CA LYS A 263 3.13 -1.01 -19.70
C LYS A 263 3.97 -0.15 -18.76
N SER A 264 4.94 -0.83 -18.14
CA SER A 264 6.08 -0.37 -17.34
C SER A 264 5.77 0.24 -15.96
N ASN A 265 6.02 -0.52 -14.90
CA ASN A 265 7.20 -0.30 -14.05
C ASN A 265 7.35 -1.42 -13.01
N LYS A 266 8.52 -1.49 -12.38
CA LYS A 266 8.72 -2.22 -11.11
C LYS A 266 7.84 -1.55 -10.06
N VAL A 267 6.60 -2.00 -10.00
CA VAL A 267 5.54 -1.39 -9.21
C VAL A 267 5.52 -2.10 -7.85
N GLY A 268 5.54 -1.32 -6.76
CA GLY A 268 5.43 -1.86 -5.41
C GLY A 268 4.11 -2.66 -5.26
N LEU A 269 4.05 -3.59 -4.32
CA LEU A 269 2.86 -4.45 -4.15
C LEU A 269 1.56 -3.64 -3.91
N GLU A 270 1.69 -2.47 -3.27
CA GLU A 270 0.60 -1.51 -3.03
C GLU A 270 0.08 -0.91 -4.34
N GLU A 271 0.97 -0.35 -5.14
CA GLU A 271 0.63 0.22 -6.45
C GLU A 271 0.09 -0.85 -7.43
N TYR A 272 0.46 -2.13 -7.25
CA TYR A 272 -0.09 -3.25 -8.03
C TYR A 272 -1.58 -3.48 -7.75
N GLN A 273 -2.00 -3.45 -6.47
CA GLN A 273 -3.41 -3.63 -6.12
C GLN A 273 -4.28 -2.46 -6.63
N GLU A 274 -3.81 -1.22 -6.47
CA GLU A 274 -4.51 -0.06 -7.03
C GLU A 274 -4.59 -0.14 -8.56
N SER A 275 -3.50 -0.53 -9.22
CA SER A 275 -3.45 -0.73 -10.67
C SER A 275 -4.41 -1.82 -11.12
N LYS A 276 -4.52 -2.93 -10.38
CA LYS A 276 -5.46 -4.03 -10.64
C LYS A 276 -6.91 -3.55 -10.54
N LEU A 277 -7.27 -2.81 -9.49
CA LEU A 277 -8.64 -2.29 -9.37
C LEU A 277 -8.94 -1.21 -10.42
N LYS A 278 -7.99 -0.31 -10.72
CA LYS A 278 -8.14 0.67 -11.81
C LYS A 278 -8.34 -0.02 -13.15
N PHE A 279 -7.64 -1.12 -13.38
CA PHE A 279 -7.81 -1.96 -14.57
C PHE A 279 -9.22 -2.58 -14.63
N GLN A 280 -9.77 -3.06 -13.51
CA GLN A 280 -11.14 -3.58 -13.44
C GLN A 280 -12.21 -2.49 -13.58
N LEU A 281 -11.95 -1.26 -13.10
CA LEU A 281 -12.88 -0.15 -13.20
C LEU A 281 -13.10 0.31 -14.65
N LYS A 282 -12.05 0.29 -15.47
CA LYS A 282 -12.09 0.83 -16.84
C LYS A 282 -13.16 0.20 -17.75
N PRO A 283 -13.31 -1.15 -17.81
CA PRO A 283 -14.42 -1.77 -18.52
C PRO A 283 -15.79 -1.30 -18.01
N VAL A 284 -15.96 -1.15 -16.69
CA VAL A 284 -17.23 -0.71 -16.10
C VAL A 284 -17.54 0.72 -16.50
N VAL A 285 -16.57 1.63 -16.41
CA VAL A 285 -16.73 3.02 -16.84
C VAL A 285 -17.02 3.09 -18.34
N GLY A 286 -16.29 2.32 -19.16
CA GLY A 286 -16.53 2.27 -20.61
C GLY A 286 -17.93 1.73 -20.98
N GLY A 287 -18.44 0.76 -20.23
CA GLY A 287 -19.80 0.27 -20.38
C GLY A 287 -20.84 1.34 -20.02
N VAL A 288 -20.64 2.06 -18.90
CA VAL A 288 -21.53 3.15 -18.46
C VAL A 288 -21.53 4.30 -19.48
N THR A 289 -20.36 4.76 -19.93
CA THR A 289 -20.27 5.86 -20.90
C THR A 289 -20.91 5.49 -22.24
N ALA A 290 -20.65 4.29 -22.76
CA ALA A 290 -21.30 3.79 -23.97
C ALA A 290 -22.82 3.71 -23.81
N SER A 291 -23.30 3.31 -22.64
CA SER A 291 -24.74 3.22 -22.37
C SER A 291 -25.42 4.58 -22.38
N VAL A 292 -24.84 5.55 -21.69
CA VAL A 292 -25.34 6.94 -21.64
C VAL A 292 -25.29 7.58 -23.03
N LEU A 293 -24.18 7.40 -23.75
CA LEU A 293 -24.02 7.91 -25.11
C LEU A 293 -25.09 7.34 -26.05
N PHE A 294 -25.38 6.04 -25.94
CA PHE A 294 -26.40 5.39 -26.75
C PHE A 294 -27.80 5.94 -26.45
N ILE A 295 -28.14 6.18 -25.19
CA ILE A 295 -29.41 6.80 -24.81
C ILE A 295 -29.54 8.20 -25.43
N PHE A 296 -28.49 9.03 -25.34
CA PHE A 296 -28.51 10.38 -25.94
C PHE A 296 -28.67 10.35 -27.46
N LEU A 297 -28.01 9.42 -28.14
CA LEU A 297 -28.17 9.25 -29.58
C LEU A 297 -29.57 8.74 -29.94
N SER A 298 -30.13 7.81 -29.15
CA SER A 298 -31.49 7.29 -29.34
C SER A 298 -32.56 8.35 -29.16
N TRP A 299 -32.32 9.33 -28.28
CA TRP A 299 -33.21 10.47 -28.08
C TRP A 299 -33.01 11.60 -29.10
N GLN A 300 -32.05 11.47 -30.02
CA GLN A 300 -31.72 12.51 -31.01
C GLN A 300 -31.51 13.89 -30.38
N VAL A 301 -30.92 13.93 -29.17
CA VAL A 301 -30.68 15.18 -28.43
C VAL A 301 -29.78 16.14 -29.21
N LEU A 302 -28.95 15.62 -30.11
CA LEU A 302 -28.09 16.38 -31.01
C LEU A 302 -28.75 16.47 -32.40
N PRO A 303 -29.44 17.58 -32.73
CA PRO A 303 -30.02 17.76 -34.06
C PRO A 303 -28.90 17.82 -35.11
N GLY A 304 -29.03 17.00 -36.16
CA GLY A 304 -28.10 16.96 -37.31
C GLY A 304 -27.15 15.76 -37.38
N ILE A 305 -27.09 14.90 -36.36
CA ILE A 305 -26.31 13.66 -36.41
C ILE A 305 -27.25 12.47 -36.63
N GLU A 306 -27.54 12.16 -37.89
CA GLU A 306 -28.29 10.94 -38.24
C GLU A 306 -27.32 9.77 -38.45
N VAL A 307 -27.20 8.93 -37.42
CA VAL A 307 -26.41 7.70 -37.52
C VAL A 307 -27.25 6.63 -38.24
N GLN A 308 -26.99 6.43 -39.53
CA GLN A 308 -27.76 5.52 -40.39
C GLN A 308 -27.41 4.03 -40.22
N SER A 309 -26.25 3.71 -39.63
CA SER A 309 -25.77 2.33 -39.48
C SER A 309 -25.62 1.92 -38.02
N PHE A 310 -26.15 0.76 -37.66
CA PHE A 310 -25.92 0.12 -36.36
C PHE A 310 -24.42 -0.03 -36.05
N GLY A 311 -23.59 -0.28 -37.08
CA GLY A 311 -22.14 -0.39 -36.93
C GLY A 311 -21.49 0.89 -36.40
N SER A 312 -22.01 2.06 -36.77
CA SER A 312 -21.53 3.35 -36.28
C SER A 312 -21.85 3.56 -34.80
N TYR A 313 -22.99 3.05 -34.31
CA TYR A 313 -23.30 3.03 -32.86
C TYR A 313 -22.33 2.15 -32.08
N LEU A 314 -21.97 0.97 -32.63
CA LEU A 314 -20.99 0.08 -32.00
C LEU A 314 -19.60 0.70 -31.96
N LEU A 315 -19.19 1.37 -33.05
CA LEU A 315 -17.91 2.05 -33.14
C LEU A 315 -17.84 3.24 -32.17
N LEU A 316 -18.91 4.04 -32.08
CA LEU A 316 -19.04 5.12 -31.09
C LEU A 316 -19.01 4.58 -29.66
N ALA A 317 -19.71 3.48 -29.39
CA ALA A 317 -19.69 2.81 -28.08
C ALA A 317 -18.26 2.37 -27.72
N PHE A 318 -17.56 1.71 -28.64
CA PHE A 318 -16.17 1.30 -28.45
C PHE A 318 -15.25 2.51 -28.18
N LEU A 319 -15.34 3.55 -29.01
CA LEU A 319 -14.55 4.77 -28.87
C LEU A 319 -14.86 5.52 -27.56
N SER A 320 -16.11 5.51 -27.10
CA SER A 320 -16.50 6.15 -25.84
C SER A 320 -15.92 5.45 -24.60
N GLY A 321 -15.64 4.14 -24.71
CA GLY A 321 -14.91 3.39 -23.69
C GLY A 321 -13.39 3.51 -23.83
N PHE A 322 -12.91 3.89 -25.01
CA PHE A 322 -11.48 4.04 -25.30
C PHE A 322 -11.01 5.46 -24.93
N SER A 323 -10.19 5.60 -23.89
CA SER A 323 -9.84 6.93 -23.39
C SER A 323 -9.04 7.78 -24.39
N GLU A 324 -9.51 9.01 -24.64
CA GLU A 324 -8.89 10.03 -25.51
C GLU A 324 -7.44 10.35 -25.13
N ARG A 325 -7.15 10.42 -23.81
CA ARG A 325 -5.79 10.67 -23.30
C ARG A 325 -4.79 9.63 -23.80
N TYR A 326 -5.24 8.39 -24.04
CA TYR A 326 -4.39 7.33 -24.56
C TYR A 326 -4.21 7.44 -26.07
N PHE A 327 -5.26 7.75 -26.84
CA PHE A 327 -5.13 8.03 -28.28
C PHE A 327 -4.13 9.17 -28.53
N LEU A 328 -4.19 10.23 -27.73
CA LEU A 328 -3.23 11.33 -27.75
C LEU A 328 -1.83 10.89 -27.28
N SER A 329 -1.70 9.99 -26.30
CA SER A 329 -0.40 9.45 -25.89
C SER A 329 0.23 8.54 -26.95
N LEU A 330 -0.59 7.81 -27.72
CA LEU A 330 -0.15 6.95 -28.81
C LEU A 330 0.26 7.78 -30.03
N LEU A 331 -0.48 8.86 -30.32
CA LEU A 331 -0.12 9.85 -31.34
C LEU A 331 1.14 10.64 -30.97
N LYS A 332 1.33 10.97 -29.69
CA LYS A 332 2.55 11.63 -29.19
C LYS A 332 3.76 10.68 -29.10
N MET A 333 3.58 9.39 -29.36
CA MET A 333 4.64 8.39 -29.17
C MET A 333 5.67 8.36 -30.32
N ASP A 334 5.47 9.10 -31.42
CA ASP A 334 6.41 9.10 -32.56
C ASP A 334 6.58 10.48 -33.24
N SER A 335 7.47 11.30 -32.68
CA SER A 335 8.30 12.19 -33.50
C SER A 335 9.75 12.16 -33.02
N GLN A 336 9.98 12.28 -31.71
CA GLN A 336 11.35 12.35 -31.17
C GLN A 336 12.02 10.99 -30.88
N LYS A 337 11.27 9.90 -30.72
CA LYS A 337 11.85 8.56 -30.42
C LYS A 337 12.23 7.76 -31.67
N GLY A 338 11.57 8.00 -32.81
CA GLY A 338 11.95 7.43 -34.11
C GLY A 338 13.28 7.99 -34.63
N GLU A 339 13.50 9.30 -34.51
CA GLU A 339 14.72 9.98 -34.97
C GLU A 339 15.96 9.53 -34.19
N VAL A 340 15.88 9.49 -32.85
CA VAL A 340 17.01 9.07 -32.01
C VAL A 340 17.37 7.58 -32.22
N LYS A 341 16.40 6.74 -32.61
CA LYS A 341 16.65 5.32 -32.90
C LYS A 341 17.20 5.13 -34.32
N ALA A 342 16.77 5.94 -35.28
CA ALA A 342 17.30 5.95 -36.64
C ALA A 342 18.72 6.53 -36.72
N GLU A 343 19.02 7.57 -35.94
CA GLU A 343 20.38 8.12 -35.81
C GLU A 343 21.34 7.14 -35.13
N LYS A 344 20.90 6.44 -34.07
CA LYS A 344 21.71 5.38 -33.44
C LYS A 344 21.96 4.19 -34.36
N LEU A 345 21.00 3.83 -35.22
CA LEU A 345 21.19 2.79 -36.22
C LEU A 345 22.18 3.21 -37.32
N LYS A 346 22.15 4.48 -37.75
CA LYS A 346 23.12 5.03 -38.71
C LYS A 346 24.53 5.15 -38.12
N GLN A 347 24.66 5.55 -36.86
CA GLN A 347 25.97 5.63 -36.17
C GLN A 347 26.60 4.24 -35.99
N VAL A 348 25.79 3.21 -35.67
CA VAL A 348 26.27 1.82 -35.55
C VAL A 348 26.67 1.24 -36.92
N GLU A 349 26.01 1.63 -38.01
CA GLU A 349 26.41 1.25 -39.37
C GLU A 349 27.71 1.95 -39.83
N GLU A 350 27.93 3.21 -39.44
CA GLU A 350 29.15 3.96 -39.74
C GLU A 350 30.35 3.47 -38.92
N GLU A 351 30.17 3.10 -37.65
CA GLU A 351 31.23 2.50 -36.83
C GLU A 351 31.65 1.11 -37.34
N LYS A 352 30.70 0.29 -37.83
CA LYS A 352 31.01 -1.01 -38.45
C LYS A 352 31.76 -0.88 -39.78
N LYS A 353 31.51 0.18 -40.55
CA LYS A 353 32.29 0.47 -41.77
C LYS A 353 33.71 0.96 -41.45
N LYS A 354 33.92 1.71 -40.36
CA LYS A 354 35.26 2.14 -39.93
C LYS A 354 36.08 1.03 -39.25
N SER A 355 35.45 0.08 -38.55
CA SER A 355 36.18 -1.03 -37.91
C SER A 355 36.71 -2.08 -38.90
N THR A 356 36.18 -2.11 -40.13
CA THR A 356 36.60 -3.09 -41.16
C THR A 356 37.75 -2.57 -42.04
N SER A 357 38.06 -1.27 -42.00
CA SER A 357 39.19 -0.67 -42.75
C SER A 357 40.43 -0.35 -41.89
N SER A 358 40.37 -0.61 -40.57
CA SER A 358 41.41 -0.24 -39.60
C SER A 358 42.19 -1.43 -39.02
N VAL A 359 42.28 -2.56 -39.72
CA VAL A 359 43.17 -3.69 -39.38
C VAL A 359 44.32 -3.76 -40.37
N MET A 360 45.04 -2.66 -40.55
CA MET A 360 46.38 -2.66 -41.16
C MET A 360 47.09 -1.33 -40.83
N ASN A 361 47.62 -1.22 -39.61
CA ASN A 361 48.96 -0.67 -39.31
C ASN A 361 49.13 -0.40 -37.81
N LYS A 362 50.15 -1.06 -37.22
CA LYS A 362 50.86 -0.66 -35.98
C LYS A 362 51.64 0.64 -36.31
N THR A 363 51.98 1.56 -35.41
CA THR A 363 52.69 1.49 -34.11
C THR A 363 52.60 2.91 -33.46
N PRO A 364 53.00 3.13 -32.19
CA PRO A 364 52.51 4.23 -31.35
C PRO A 364 53.40 5.48 -31.36
N GLU A 365 52.79 6.65 -31.13
CA GLU A 365 53.51 7.87 -30.74
C GLU A 365 52.68 8.68 -29.73
N LYS A 366 53.39 9.40 -28.87
CA LYS A 366 53.04 9.91 -27.54
C LYS A 366 53.24 11.43 -27.53
N VAL A 367 52.24 12.25 -27.22
CA VAL A 367 52.30 13.67 -26.72
C VAL A 367 50.89 14.01 -26.19
N GLU A 368 50.59 14.31 -24.92
CA GLU A 368 50.86 15.48 -24.03
C GLU A 368 50.00 16.76 -24.26
N ARG A 369 49.29 17.20 -23.19
CA ARG A 369 48.71 18.54 -22.85
C ARG A 369 47.64 19.16 -23.76
N ASP A 370 46.74 20.06 -23.34
CA ASP A 370 46.25 20.63 -22.07
C ASP A 370 44.97 21.44 -22.42
N ASP A 371 44.16 21.74 -21.41
CA ASP A 371 43.37 22.95 -21.17
C ASP A 371 42.04 23.32 -21.91
N GLU A 372 41.06 23.57 -21.01
CA GLU A 372 40.04 24.63 -20.95
C GLU A 372 38.80 24.64 -21.87
N GLY A 373 37.64 24.87 -21.23
CA GLY A 373 36.50 25.56 -21.88
C GLY A 373 35.08 25.12 -21.52
N ILE A 374 34.57 25.58 -20.37
CA ILE A 374 33.24 26.22 -20.15
C ILE A 374 31.98 25.59 -20.83
N SER A 375 30.95 25.23 -20.03
CA SER A 375 29.59 25.81 -20.16
C SER A 375 28.50 25.22 -19.23
N LEU A 376 27.86 26.14 -18.50
CA LEU A 376 26.42 26.31 -18.23
C LEU A 376 25.64 25.28 -17.39
N GLU A 377 25.41 25.69 -16.14
CA GLU A 377 24.24 25.35 -15.31
C GLU A 377 22.92 25.43 -16.09
N SER A 378 22.06 24.43 -15.90
CA SER A 378 20.62 24.57 -16.09
C SER A 378 19.91 24.16 -14.80
N SER A 379 19.20 25.11 -14.18
CA SER A 379 18.43 24.91 -12.96
C SER A 379 17.16 24.10 -13.27
N PRO A 380 16.80 23.07 -12.50
CA PRO A 380 15.49 22.42 -12.63
C PRO A 380 14.38 23.29 -12.01
N PRO A 381 13.12 23.12 -12.47
CA PRO A 381 12.00 23.98 -12.07
C PRO A 381 11.63 23.83 -10.60
N ARG A 382 11.35 24.97 -9.94
CA ARG A 382 10.80 25.02 -8.57
C ARG A 382 9.42 24.38 -8.54
N TYR A 383 9.33 23.24 -7.85
CA TYR A 383 8.07 22.70 -7.35
C TYR A 383 7.67 23.45 -6.08
N ILE A 384 6.48 24.03 -6.07
CA ILE A 384 5.87 24.63 -4.87
C ILE A 384 4.92 23.56 -4.29
N PRO A 385 5.29 22.86 -3.19
CA PRO A 385 4.36 21.96 -2.53
C PRO A 385 3.26 22.75 -1.81
N PRO A 386 2.06 22.16 -1.65
CA PRO A 386 0.96 22.76 -0.91
C PRO A 386 1.34 22.97 0.56
N THR A 387 1.01 24.14 1.10
CA THR A 387 1.20 24.51 2.49
C THR A 387 0.32 23.64 3.40
N MET A 388 0.97 22.89 4.31
CA MET A 388 0.30 22.19 5.40
C MET A 388 -0.19 23.21 6.45
N PRO A 389 -1.40 23.04 7.02
CA PRO A 389 -1.87 23.88 8.11
C PRO A 389 -1.02 23.67 9.36
N THR A 390 -0.52 24.77 9.92
CA THR A 390 0.40 24.85 11.08
C THR A 390 -0.26 24.68 12.45
N HIS A 391 -1.52 24.23 12.50
CA HIS A 391 -2.22 24.03 13.76
C HIS A 391 -2.69 22.58 13.90
N PHE A 392 -1.99 21.82 14.72
CA PHE A 392 -2.48 20.58 15.30
C PHE A 392 -3.67 20.91 16.22
N PRO A 393 -4.90 20.42 15.96
CA PRO A 393 -5.94 20.49 16.97
C PRO A 393 -5.56 19.53 18.11
N ALA A 394 -5.30 20.10 19.29
CA ALA A 394 -5.28 19.38 20.55
C ALA A 394 -6.70 18.84 20.83
N GLY A 395 -7.02 17.70 20.22
CA GLY A 395 -8.27 16.98 20.40
C GLY A 395 -8.06 15.83 21.37
N SER A 396 -8.43 16.07 22.63
CA SER A 396 -8.63 15.05 23.65
C SER A 396 -9.60 13.98 23.15
N TYR A 397 -9.12 12.76 22.94
CA TYR A 397 -10.01 11.61 22.85
C TYR A 397 -10.51 11.28 24.26
N GLN A 398 -11.64 11.90 24.64
CA GLN A 398 -12.49 11.39 25.70
C GLN A 398 -13.03 10.04 25.24
N THR A 399 -12.60 8.97 25.89
CA THR A 399 -13.21 7.65 25.78
C THR A 399 -14.58 7.72 26.45
N SER A 400 -15.63 7.81 25.63
CA SER A 400 -17.01 7.65 26.09
C SER A 400 -17.21 6.21 26.57
N GLY A 401 -17.17 6.02 27.88
CA GLY A 401 -17.64 4.81 28.54
C GLY A 401 -19.16 4.72 28.44
N SER A 402 -19.66 3.57 28.01
CA SER A 402 -21.08 3.22 28.06
C SER A 402 -21.24 1.76 28.47
N GLY A 403 -21.69 1.57 29.71
CA GLY A 403 -22.71 0.58 30.08
C GLY A 403 -22.26 -0.85 30.33
N GLY A 404 -22.22 -1.27 31.60
CA GLY A 404 -22.09 -2.68 31.95
C GLY A 404 -22.01 -3.02 33.45
N SER A 405 -23.15 -2.89 34.14
CA SER A 405 -23.60 -3.65 35.33
C SER A 405 -22.73 -3.75 36.61
N LYS A 406 -23.33 -3.18 37.66
CA LYS A 406 -23.07 -3.30 39.10
C LYS A 406 -22.80 -4.73 39.59
N THR A 407 -21.74 -4.88 40.37
CA THR A 407 -21.74 -5.52 41.70
C THR A 407 -20.62 -4.86 42.52
N ALA A 408 -21.01 -4.03 43.50
CA ALA A 408 -20.09 -3.43 44.45
C ALA A 408 -19.70 -4.48 45.50
N TYR A 409 -18.41 -4.69 45.67
CA TYR A 409 -17.82 -5.44 46.78
C TYR A 409 -17.86 -4.55 48.03
N ASN A 410 -18.56 -5.00 49.07
CA ASN A 410 -18.65 -4.32 50.36
C ASN A 410 -17.76 -5.07 51.37
N PRO A 411 -16.70 -4.45 51.92
CA PRO A 411 -15.73 -5.14 52.79
C PRO A 411 -16.14 -5.21 54.28
N GLU A 412 -17.43 -5.08 54.61
CA GLU A 412 -17.91 -5.10 56.01
C GLU A 412 -18.69 -6.38 56.40
N ASP A 413 -18.76 -7.40 55.52
CA ASP A 413 -19.54 -8.63 55.78
C ASP A 413 -18.71 -9.85 56.27
N GLU A 414 -17.48 -9.66 56.77
CA GLU A 414 -16.61 -10.75 57.28
C GLU A 414 -16.45 -10.80 58.82
N GLU A 415 -17.36 -10.19 59.59
CA GLU A 415 -17.37 -10.28 61.05
C GLU A 415 -18.67 -10.92 61.55
N ASN A 416 -18.80 -12.26 61.41
CA ASN A 416 -19.61 -13.16 62.27
C ASN A 416 -19.78 -14.56 61.64
N LYS A 417 -18.70 -15.35 61.58
CA LYS A 417 -18.80 -16.79 61.25
C LYS A 417 -17.96 -17.72 62.11
N ASP A 418 -17.58 -17.29 63.32
CA ASP A 418 -16.92 -18.14 64.31
C ASP A 418 -17.77 -18.28 65.57
N GLU A 419 -18.99 -18.83 65.46
CA GLU A 419 -19.76 -19.31 66.62
C GLU A 419 -20.97 -20.16 66.18
N ALA A 420 -20.72 -21.32 65.58
CA ALA A 420 -21.66 -22.45 65.56
C ALA A 420 -21.01 -23.65 64.86
N ASN A 421 -20.29 -24.49 65.62
CA ASN A 421 -20.25 -25.95 65.46
C ASN A 421 -19.26 -26.54 66.49
N ASP A 422 -19.69 -26.57 67.76
CA ASP A 422 -19.31 -27.61 68.70
C ASP A 422 -20.62 -28.26 69.19
N ALA A 423 -21.00 -29.34 68.51
CA ALA A 423 -21.93 -30.38 68.95
C ALA A 423 -21.50 -31.70 68.32
#